data_AF-A0A7C5I898-F1
#
_entry.id   AF-A0A7C5I898-F1
#
_cell.length_a   1.000
_cell.length_b   1.000
_cell.length_c   1.000
_cell.angle_alpha   90.00
_cell.angle_beta   90.00
_cell.angle_gamma   90.00
#
_symmetry.space_group_name_H-M   'P 1'
#
loop_
_entity.id
_entity.type
_entity.pdbx_description
1 polymer ?
#
loop_
_entity_poly.entity_id
_entity_poly.type
_entity_poly.pdbx_seq_one_letter_code
_entity_poly.pdbx_strand_id
1 'polypeptide(L)'
;HATEVGGTHPALVEALGRGCLTLFLNTPENAEVAGAVAIPFEKQDLEQKLRLVLAMSDAERAAYQARAMEHVRKHYNWEQVTDAYEQLLVSLAHRR
;
A
#
# COMPACT_ATOMS: atom_id res chain seq x y z
N HIS A 1 4.18 -8.33 -20.58
CA HIS A 1 4.28 -6.89 -20.90
C HIS A 1 3.35 -6.09 -19.98
N ALA A 2 3.63 -6.08 -18.67
CA ALA A 2 2.83 -5.39 -17.64
C ALA A 2 3.74 -4.56 -16.72
N THR A 3 4.83 -4.02 -17.27
CA THR A 3 5.86 -3.29 -16.51
C THR A 3 6.35 -2.07 -17.29
N GLU A 4 5.51 -1.49 -18.14
CA GLU A 4 5.86 -0.33 -18.97
C GLU A 4 4.76 0.75 -19.00
N VAL A 5 3.81 0.69 -18.07
CA VAL A 5 2.96 1.84 -17.76
C VAL A 5 3.34 2.25 -16.36
N GLY A 6 4.04 3.38 -16.24
CA GLY A 6 4.36 4.00 -14.96
C GLY A 6 3.08 4.14 -14.14
N GLY A 7 3.02 3.44 -13.02
CA GLY A 7 1.83 3.40 -12.18
C GLY A 7 2.07 2.58 -10.93
N THR A 8 1.60 3.13 -9.82
CA THR A 8 1.44 2.50 -8.50
C THR A 8 1.18 1.00 -8.60
N HIS A 9 2.07 0.14 -8.09
CA HIS A 9 1.86 -1.32 -8.03
C HIS A 9 0.61 -1.63 -7.18
N PRO A 10 -0.51 -2.11 -7.77
CA PRO A 10 -1.75 -2.34 -7.00
C PRO A 10 -1.55 -3.36 -5.89
N ALA A 11 -0.74 -4.39 -6.13
CA ALA A 11 -0.39 -5.40 -5.13
C ALA A 11 0.31 -4.81 -3.88
N LEU A 12 1.11 -3.76 -4.06
CA LEU A 12 1.77 -3.08 -2.94
C LEU A 12 0.76 -2.27 -2.13
N VAL A 13 -0.16 -1.55 -2.80
CA VAL A 13 -1.25 -0.84 -2.12
C VAL A 13 -2.18 -1.81 -1.39
N GLU A 14 -2.53 -2.95 -1.99
CA GLU A 14 -3.35 -3.99 -1.37
C GLU A 14 -2.69 -4.59 -0.12
N ALA A 15 -1.39 -4.87 -0.16
CA ALA A 15 -0.65 -5.37 0.99
C ALA A 15 -0.65 -4.36 2.15
N LEU A 16 -0.42 -3.07 1.85
CA LEU A 16 -0.46 -2.00 2.84
C LEU A 16 -1.88 -1.79 3.40
N GLY A 17 -2.90 -1.87 2.55
CA GLY A 17 -4.31 -1.68 2.94
C GLY A 17 -4.84 -2.76 3.87
N ARG A 18 -4.31 -3.98 3.76
CA ARG A 18 -4.57 -5.08 4.69
C ARG A 18 -3.78 -4.95 6.00
N GLY A 19 -2.97 -3.91 6.15
CA GLY A 19 -2.09 -3.73 7.30
C GLY A 19 -0.99 -4.77 7.38
N CYS A 20 -0.51 -5.32 6.26
CA CYS A 20 0.61 -6.24 6.28
C CYS A 20 1.93 -5.49 6.52
N LEU A 21 2.80 -6.02 7.39
CA LEU A 21 4.20 -5.59 7.42
C LEU A 21 4.85 -5.97 6.08
N THR A 22 5.20 -4.96 5.30
CA THR A 22 5.54 -5.15 3.89
C THR A 22 7.00 -4.80 3.63
N LEU A 23 7.69 -5.67 2.90
CA LEU A 23 9.01 -5.44 2.30
C LEU A 23 8.82 -5.12 0.82
N PHE A 24 9.51 -4.12 0.28
CA PHE A 24 9.41 -3.75 -1.14
C PHE A 24 10.79 -3.48 -1.76
N LEU A 25 10.93 -3.82 -3.05
CA LEU A 25 12.14 -3.51 -3.81
C LEU A 25 12.23 -2.00 -4.02
N ASN A 26 13.36 -1.39 -3.65
CA ASN A 26 13.57 0.05 -3.62
C ASN A 26 13.77 0.68 -5.02
N THR A 27 12.74 0.61 -5.85
CA THR A 27 12.63 1.41 -7.07
C THR A 27 11.95 2.74 -6.76
N PRO A 28 12.19 3.81 -7.54
CA PRO A 28 11.54 5.11 -7.33
C PRO A 28 10.01 5.02 -7.24
N GLU A 29 9.39 4.18 -8.08
CA GLU A 29 7.94 4.00 -8.13
C GLU A 29 7.42 3.33 -6.86
N ASN A 30 8.10 2.31 -6.34
CA ASN A 30 7.67 1.65 -5.09
C ASN A 30 7.92 2.55 -3.87
N ALA A 31 8.99 3.33 -3.90
CA ALA A 31 9.29 4.30 -2.84
C ALA A 31 8.22 5.41 -2.78
N GLU A 32 7.72 5.86 -3.93
CA GLU A 32 6.59 6.80 -4.00
C GLU A 32 5.32 6.20 -3.38
N VAL A 33 5.06 4.92 -3.62
CA VAL A 33 3.85 4.24 -3.11
C VAL A 33 3.92 3.92 -1.63
N ALA A 34 5.01 3.32 -1.17
CA ALA A 34 5.12 2.79 0.19
C ALA A 34 5.71 3.78 1.19
N GLY A 35 6.39 4.83 0.71
CA GLY A 35 7.02 5.85 1.56
C GLY A 35 7.78 5.25 2.75
N ALA A 36 7.59 5.85 3.92
CA ALA A 36 8.19 5.36 5.17
C ALA A 36 7.37 4.27 5.87
N VAL A 37 6.22 3.85 5.32
CA VAL A 37 5.27 2.95 6.00
C VAL A 37 5.53 1.47 5.73
N ALA A 38 6.49 1.17 4.87
CA ALA A 38 7.00 -0.17 4.61
C ALA A 38 8.53 -0.17 4.68
N ILE A 39 9.14 -1.35 4.56
CA ILE A 39 10.59 -1.51 4.66
C ILE A 39 11.19 -1.72 3.25
N PRO A 40 12.03 -0.80 2.75
CA PRO A 40 12.71 -1.00 1.47
C PRO A 40 13.82 -2.05 1.60
N PHE A 41 14.01 -2.81 0.52
CA PHE A 41 15.14 -3.69 0.32
C PHE A 41 15.74 -3.49 -1.08
N GLU A 42 17.03 -3.81 -1.19
CA GLU A 42 17.77 -3.96 -2.43
C GLU A 42 18.00 -5.45 -2.71
N LYS A 43 18.26 -5.83 -3.96
CA LYS A 43 18.44 -7.26 -4.32
C LYS A 43 19.51 -7.96 -3.46
N GLN A 44 20.56 -7.23 -3.08
CA GLN A 44 21.66 -7.74 -2.27
C GLN A 44 21.36 -7.84 -0.77
N ASP A 45 20.33 -7.17 -0.25
CA ASP A 45 20.07 -7.08 1.19
C ASP A 45 18.76 -7.75 1.65
N LEU A 46 18.00 -8.36 0.73
CA LEU A 46 16.71 -8.99 1.03
C LEU A 46 16.80 -9.97 2.20
N GLU A 47 17.84 -10.82 2.25
CA GLU A 47 18.02 -11.78 3.34
C GLU A 47 18.17 -11.07 4.70
N GLN A 48 18.94 -9.99 4.75
CA GLN A 48 19.13 -9.18 5.95
C GLN A 48 17.81 -8.55 6.40
N LYS A 49 17.02 -8.03 5.46
CA LYS A 49 15.73 -7.40 5.75
C LYS A 49 14.70 -8.40 6.27
N LEU A 50 14.69 -9.62 5.72
CA LEU A 50 13.85 -10.71 6.23
C LEU A 50 14.23 -11.08 7.66
N ARG A 51 15.52 -11.22 7.97
CA ARG A 51 15.99 -11.49 9.34
C ARG A 51 15.59 -10.36 10.31
N LEU A 52 15.70 -9.11 9.86
CA LEU A 52 15.27 -7.94 10.64
C LEU A 52 13.77 -7.99 10.98
N VAL A 53 12.93 -8.28 9.99
CA VAL A 53 11.47 -8.38 10.18
C VAL A 53 11.09 -9.52 11.13
N LEU A 54 11.76 -10.67 11.01
CA LEU A 54 11.55 -11.81 11.91
C LEU A 54 11.97 -11.50 13.35
N ALA A 55 12.98 -10.65 13.53
CA ALA A 55 13.47 -10.25 14.85
C ALA A 55 12.65 -9.12 15.51
N MET A 56 11.72 -8.48 14.79
CA MET A 56 10.87 -7.43 15.36
C MET A 56 10.01 -7.97 16.51
N SER A 57 9.72 -7.11 17.47
CA SER A 57 8.68 -7.32 18.47
C SER A 57 7.28 -7.15 17.87
N ASP A 58 6.26 -7.64 18.57
CA ASP A 58 4.87 -7.44 18.15
C ASP A 58 4.47 -5.96 18.15
N ALA A 59 5.04 -5.17 19.06
CA ALA A 59 4.80 -3.72 19.11
C ALA A 59 5.37 -3.00 17.88
N GLU A 60 6.59 -3.35 17.45
CA GLU A 60 7.18 -2.80 16.22
C GLU A 60 6.39 -3.21 14.99
N ARG A 61 5.99 -4.49 14.90
CA ARG A 61 5.11 -4.96 13.82
C ARG A 61 3.81 -4.17 13.79
N ALA A 62 3.10 -4.08 14.91
CA ALA A 62 1.82 -3.36 15.00
C ALA A 62 1.95 -1.88 14.60
N ALA A 63 3.05 -1.22 14.97
CA ALA A 63 3.31 0.16 14.56
C ALA A 63 3.42 0.31 13.04
N TYR A 64 4.10 -0.62 12.36
CA TYR A 64 4.15 -0.64 10.90
C TYR A 64 2.78 -0.91 10.27
N GLN A 65 2.02 -1.87 10.79
CA GLN A 65 0.68 -2.20 10.29
C GLN A 65 -0.27 -0.99 10.38
N ALA A 66 -0.27 -0.30 11.53
CA ALA A 66 -1.09 0.90 11.74
C ALA A 66 -0.70 2.03 10.78
N ARG A 67 0.61 2.27 10.58
CA ARG A 67 1.11 3.28 9.65
C ARG A 67 0.76 2.94 8.20
N ALA A 68 0.85 1.67 7.81
CA ALA A 68 0.50 1.20 6.47
C ALA A 68 -0.98 1.43 6.15
N MET A 69 -1.87 1.04 7.06
CA MET A 69 -3.31 1.27 6.89
C MET A 69 -3.65 2.75 6.81
N GLU A 70 -3.09 3.57 7.69
CA GLU A 70 -3.34 5.01 7.70
C GLU A 70 -2.83 5.69 6.42
N HIS A 71 -1.69 5.25 5.88
CA HIS A 71 -1.16 5.72 4.60
C HIS A 71 -2.08 5.42 3.44
N VAL A 72 -2.56 4.16 3.34
CA VAL A 72 -3.52 3.76 2.30
C VAL A 72 -4.82 4.54 2.42
N ARG A 73 -5.36 4.69 3.64
CA ARG A 73 -6.57 5.47 3.90
C ARG A 73 -6.42 6.93 3.48
N LYS A 74 -5.23 7.53 3.62
CA LYS A 74 -4.98 8.93 3.25
C LYS A 74 -4.70 9.13 1.77
N HIS A 75 -4.06 8.19 1.10
CA HIS A 75 -3.48 8.42 -0.25
C HIS A 75 -4.09 7.55 -1.34
N TYR A 76 -4.76 6.45 -0.97
CA TYR A 76 -5.27 5.46 -1.90
C TYR A 76 -6.73 5.07 -1.58
N ASN A 77 -7.53 6.05 -1.14
CA ASN A 77 -8.94 5.86 -0.80
C ASN A 77 -9.83 5.72 -2.04
N TRP A 78 -9.55 4.70 -2.85
CA TRP A 78 -10.31 4.37 -4.04
C TRP A 78 -11.71 3.84 -3.71
N GLU A 79 -11.94 3.33 -2.49
CA GLU A 79 -13.28 3.00 -2.01
C GLU A 79 -14.16 4.25 -1.90
N GLN A 80 -13.68 5.35 -1.30
CA GLN A 80 -14.45 6.60 -1.26
C GLN A 80 -14.69 7.20 -2.64
N VAL A 81 -13.74 7.07 -3.56
CA VAL A 81 -13.93 7.54 -4.95
C VAL A 81 -14.98 6.68 -5.66
N THR A 82 -14.89 5.36 -5.53
CA THR A 82 -15.88 4.42 -6.08
C THR A 82 -17.26 4.67 -5.48
N ASP A 83 -17.36 4.81 -4.15
CA ASP A 83 -18.60 5.13 -3.43
C ASP A 83 -19.21 6.46 -3.92
N ALA A 84 -18.38 7.49 -4.16
CA ALA A 84 -18.85 8.77 -4.68
C ALA A 84 -19.40 8.64 -6.11
N TYR A 85 -18.77 7.83 -6.97
CA TYR A 85 -19.26 7.55 -8.31
C TYR A 85 -20.55 6.71 -8.30
N GLU A 86 -20.62 5.69 -7.45
CA GLU A 86 -21.82 4.87 -7.28
C GLU A 86 -22.99 5.72 -6.78
N GLN A 87 -22.78 6.56 -5.77
CA GLN A 87 -23.79 7.48 -5.26
C GLN A 87 -24.26 8.48 -6.32
N LEU A 88 -23.33 9.02 -7.12
CA LEU A 88 -23.68 9.92 -8.23
C LEU A 88 -24.55 9.20 -9.27
N LEU A 89 -24.16 8.00 -9.70
CA LEU A 89 -24.89 7.22 -10.70
C LEU A 89 -26.27 6.79 -10.18
N VAL A 90 -26.37 6.36 -8.92
CA VAL A 90 -27.64 6.06 -8.25
C VAL A 90 -28.54 7.29 -8.19
N SER A 91 -27.99 8.47 -7.85
CA SER A 91 -28.77 9.70 -7.77
C SER A 91 -29.34 10.15 -9.12
N LEU A 92 -28.59 9.92 -10.22
CA LEU A 92 -29.04 10.23 -11.58
C LEU A 92 -30.09 9.24 -12.07
N ALA A 93 -29.95 7.95 -11.74
CA ALA A 93 -30.92 6.92 -12.10
C ALA A 93 -32.27 7.09 -11.39
N HIS A 94 -32.28 7.63 -10.16
CA HIS A 94 -33.49 7.88 -9.38
C HIS A 94 -34.15 9.24 -9.64
N ARG A 95 -33.54 10.14 -10.42
CA ARG A 95 -34.19 11.37 -10.94
C ARG A 95 -35.06 11.08 -12.17
N ARG A 96 -35.99 10.14 -12.04
CA ARG A 96 -37.05 9.89 -13.02
C ARG A 96 -38.39 10.37 -12.48
#